data_AF-A0A485LYU6-F1
#
_entry.id   AF-A0A485LYU6-F1
#
_cell.length_a   1.000
_cell.length_b   1.000
_cell.length_c   1.000
_cell.angle_alpha   90.00
_cell.angle_beta   90.00
_cell.angle_gamma   90.00
#
_symmetry.space_group_name_H-M   'P 1'
#
loop_
_entity.id
_entity.type
_entity.pdbx_description
1 polymer ?
#
loop_
_entity_poly.entity_id
_entity_poly.type
_entity_poly.pdbx_seq_one_letter_code
_entity_poly.pdbx_strand_id
1 'polypeptide(L)'
;MNRALAFVDKNPNLEYKAVVTGDTNGRIPAYRVEVTAGEGDAGPRTQLDVTRQGGRVIWMIQPRFPGEQAISIDEARQKAIRFLKDRDFGEMRSTYYMQQQNTVTFNFAAVQDGVTLYPDLVKVTVALDNGEVIGAETTGYLMSHRQRQLPENIISQEQARATINPRLEVTGGGLTLIPVGASDEKLTYEFRGKLGEETYLIYINAENGREENVLKLIETENGTLTM
;
A
#
# COMPACT_ATOMS: atom_id res chain seq x y z
N MET A 1 -9.22 22.34 -1.58
CA MET A 1 -8.40 22.65 -2.79
C MET A 1 -6.90 22.49 -2.52
N ASN A 2 -6.28 23.22 -1.58
CA ASN A 2 -4.82 23.09 -1.33
C ASN A 2 -4.33 21.67 -1.02
N ARG A 3 -5.13 20.84 -0.33
CA ARG A 3 -4.78 19.44 -0.02
C ARG A 3 -4.72 18.55 -1.27
N ALA A 4 -5.62 18.76 -2.24
CA ALA A 4 -5.58 18.03 -3.51
C ALA A 4 -4.31 18.38 -4.29
N LEU A 5 -4.00 19.68 -4.43
CA LEU A 5 -2.80 20.16 -5.10
C LEU A 5 -1.50 19.73 -4.43
N ALA A 6 -1.50 19.54 -3.11
CA ALA A 6 -0.35 19.04 -2.37
C ALA A 6 -0.14 17.52 -2.57
N PHE A 7 -1.19 16.79 -2.95
CA PHE A 7 -1.15 15.35 -3.11
C PHE A 7 -0.81 14.90 -4.55
N VAL A 8 -1.19 15.66 -5.57
CA VAL A 8 -0.81 15.32 -6.96
C VAL A 8 0.71 15.35 -7.14
N ASP A 9 1.26 14.44 -7.93
CA ASP A 9 2.67 14.45 -8.32
C ASP A 9 2.90 15.54 -9.36
N LYS A 10 3.42 16.70 -8.92
CA LYS A 10 3.45 17.91 -9.75
C LYS A 10 4.75 18.05 -10.52
N ASN A 11 4.64 18.36 -11.80
CA ASN A 11 5.73 18.89 -12.61
C ASN A 11 5.93 20.38 -12.27
N PRO A 12 7.12 20.80 -11.80
CA PRO A 12 7.36 22.18 -11.40
C PRO A 12 7.24 23.20 -12.54
N ASN A 13 7.26 22.77 -13.80
CA ASN A 13 7.15 23.63 -14.97
C ASN A 13 5.69 23.83 -15.44
N LEU A 14 4.71 23.24 -14.74
CA LEU A 14 3.29 23.38 -15.08
C LEU A 14 2.54 24.11 -13.98
N GLU A 15 1.55 24.89 -14.38
CA GLU A 15 0.54 25.40 -13.45
C GLU A 15 -0.51 24.33 -13.14
N TYR A 16 -1.14 24.43 -11.97
CA TYR A 16 -2.16 23.47 -11.55
C TYR A 16 -3.39 24.20 -11.00
N LYS A 17 -4.56 23.80 -11.48
CA LYS A 17 -5.86 24.31 -11.01
C LYS A 17 -6.65 23.18 -10.38
N ALA A 18 -7.21 23.40 -9.19
CA ALA A 18 -8.09 22.45 -8.52
C ALA A 18 -9.52 23.00 -8.42
N VAL A 19 -10.50 22.20 -8.84
CA VAL A 19 -11.92 22.55 -8.79
C VAL A 19 -12.67 21.46 -8.04
N VAL A 20 -13.54 21.84 -7.12
CA VAL A 20 -14.48 20.91 -6.50
C VAL A 20 -15.58 20.64 -7.51
N THR A 21 -15.77 19.38 -7.89
CA THR A 21 -16.73 18.97 -8.92
C THR A 21 -17.92 18.19 -8.34
N GLY A 22 -17.88 17.86 -7.05
CA GLY A 22 -19.01 17.24 -6.37
C GLY A 22 -18.68 16.77 -4.95
N ASP A 23 -19.55 15.90 -4.43
CA ASP A 23 -19.48 15.33 -3.09
C ASP A 23 -19.69 13.82 -3.14
N THR A 24 -19.01 13.11 -2.25
CA THR A 24 -19.16 11.66 -2.04
C THR A 24 -19.60 11.40 -0.61
N ASN A 25 -20.75 10.76 -0.40
CA ASN A 25 -21.28 10.42 0.93
C ASN A 25 -21.15 8.92 1.23
N GLY A 26 -19.99 8.33 0.93
CA GLY A 26 -19.67 6.94 1.26
C GLY A 26 -19.34 6.74 2.74
N ARG A 27 -18.65 5.62 3.07
CA ARG A 27 -18.16 5.35 4.44
C ARG A 27 -17.33 6.50 5.02
N ILE A 28 -16.58 7.20 4.16
CA ILE A 28 -15.86 8.43 4.50
C ILE A 28 -16.45 9.57 3.66
N PRO A 29 -17.14 10.55 4.28
CA PRO A 29 -17.63 11.73 3.56
C PRO A 29 -16.48 12.56 2.97
N ALA A 30 -16.60 12.91 1.69
CA ALA A 30 -15.54 13.58 0.94
C ALA A 30 -16.06 14.58 -0.09
N TYR A 31 -15.19 15.49 -0.50
CA TYR A 31 -15.36 16.32 -1.69
C TYR A 31 -14.65 15.68 -2.86
N ARG A 32 -15.32 15.61 -4.01
CA ARG A 32 -14.69 15.25 -5.27
C ARG A 32 -14.00 16.46 -5.86
N VAL A 33 -12.73 16.31 -6.17
CA VAL A 33 -11.89 17.38 -6.73
C VAL A 33 -11.28 16.89 -8.04
N GLU A 34 -11.27 17.77 -9.04
CA GLU A 34 -10.52 17.62 -10.27
C GLU A 34 -9.34 18.58 -10.25
N VAL A 35 -8.15 18.08 -10.57
CA VAL A 35 -6.92 18.86 -10.73
C VAL A 35 -6.48 18.80 -12.20
N THR A 36 -6.34 19.95 -12.83
CA THR A 36 -5.85 20.09 -14.21
C THR A 36 -4.44 20.65 -14.20
N ALA A 37 -3.53 20.04 -14.98
CA ALA A 37 -2.14 20.51 -15.15
C ALA A 37 -1.95 21.26 -16.48
N GLY A 38 -1.27 22.40 -16.48
CA GLY A 38 -1.00 23.22 -17.66
C GLY A 38 -2.02 24.35 -17.88
N GLU A 39 -1.78 25.17 -18.91
CA GLU A 39 -2.67 26.27 -19.27
C GLU A 39 -3.92 25.78 -20.01
N GLY A 40 -5.11 26.12 -19.48
CA GLY A 40 -6.39 25.79 -20.08
C GLY A 40 -6.93 24.39 -19.75
N ASP A 41 -8.04 24.01 -20.41
CA ASP A 41 -8.81 22.79 -20.07
C ASP A 41 -8.33 21.51 -20.77
N ALA A 42 -7.22 21.58 -21.52
CA ALA A 42 -6.71 20.52 -22.39
C ALA A 42 -5.62 19.63 -21.75
N GLY A 43 -5.13 20.00 -20.57
CA GLY A 43 -4.07 19.26 -19.90
C GLY A 43 -4.56 18.01 -19.14
N PRO A 44 -3.62 17.19 -18.61
CA PRO A 44 -3.96 16.01 -17.81
C PRO A 44 -4.88 16.36 -16.65
N ARG A 45 -5.89 15.51 -16.44
CA ARG A 45 -6.88 15.64 -15.37
C ARG A 45 -6.67 14.54 -14.35
N THR A 46 -6.45 14.93 -13.11
CA THR A 46 -6.42 14.03 -11.96
C THR A 46 -7.70 14.19 -11.16
N GLN A 47 -8.42 13.10 -10.95
CA GLN A 47 -9.58 13.05 -10.07
C GLN A 47 -9.16 12.46 -8.71
N LEU A 48 -9.65 13.07 -7.63
CA LEU A 48 -9.38 12.61 -6.27
C LEU A 48 -10.54 12.96 -5.34
N ASP A 49 -10.80 12.11 -4.36
CA ASP A 49 -11.75 12.41 -3.28
C ASP A 49 -10.96 12.81 -2.02
N VAL A 50 -11.29 13.98 -1.46
CA VAL A 50 -10.64 14.54 -0.26
C VAL A 50 -11.62 14.52 0.90
N THR A 51 -11.24 13.89 2.01
CA THR A 51 -12.08 13.79 3.21
C THR A 51 -12.54 15.17 3.68
N ARG A 52 -13.81 15.28 4.08
CA ARG A 52 -14.33 16.52 4.69
C ARG A 52 -13.61 16.84 6.00
N GLN A 53 -13.37 15.81 6.80
CA GLN A 53 -12.62 15.91 8.05
C GLN A 53 -11.14 15.62 7.80
N GLY A 54 -10.25 16.55 8.18
CA GLY A 54 -8.80 16.36 8.11
C GLY A 54 -8.16 16.56 6.72
N GLY A 55 -8.96 16.62 5.65
CA GLY A 55 -8.47 16.96 4.31
C GLY A 55 -7.45 15.97 3.73
N ARG A 56 -7.64 14.67 4.00
CA ARG A 56 -6.80 13.58 3.49
C ARG A 56 -7.35 13.07 2.16
N VAL A 57 -6.48 12.62 1.26
CA VAL A 57 -6.91 12.03 -0.03
C VAL A 57 -7.25 10.57 0.20
N ILE A 58 -8.50 10.18 -0.11
CA ILE A 58 -8.99 8.80 -0.01
C ILE A 58 -8.43 7.97 -1.18
N TRP A 59 -8.58 8.51 -2.38
CA TRP A 59 -8.10 7.90 -3.60
C TRP A 59 -7.76 9.00 -4.62
N MET A 60 -6.90 8.66 -5.57
CA MET A 60 -6.47 9.51 -6.67
C MET A 60 -6.34 8.66 -7.92
N ILE A 61 -6.79 9.19 -9.07
CA ILE A 61 -6.49 8.63 -10.38
C ILE A 61 -6.20 9.75 -11.38
N GLN A 62 -5.15 9.59 -12.16
CA GLN A 62 -4.88 10.36 -13.37
C GLN A 62 -5.02 9.41 -14.57
N PRO A 63 -6.16 9.42 -15.27
CA PRO A 63 -6.34 8.57 -16.43
C PRO A 63 -5.35 8.97 -17.54
N ARG A 64 -4.35 8.12 -17.77
CA ARG A 64 -3.49 8.21 -18.95
C ARG A 64 -3.00 6.84 -19.38
N PHE A 65 -2.60 6.73 -20.64
CA PHE A 65 -1.95 5.55 -21.19
C PHE A 65 -0.45 5.81 -21.25
N PRO A 66 0.35 5.19 -20.36
CA PRO A 66 1.80 5.39 -20.38
C PRO A 66 2.41 4.85 -21.68
N GLY A 67 3.45 5.55 -22.16
CA GLY A 67 4.27 5.10 -23.27
C GLY A 67 5.10 3.87 -22.91
N GLU A 68 6.11 3.56 -23.73
CA GLU A 68 7.02 2.43 -23.47
C GLU A 68 7.71 2.55 -22.11
N GLN A 69 7.93 1.42 -21.45
CA GLN A 69 8.62 1.36 -20.18
C GLN A 69 10.05 1.91 -20.31
N ALA A 70 10.33 2.98 -19.57
CA ALA A 70 11.64 3.63 -19.52
C ALA A 70 12.33 3.46 -18.16
N ILE A 71 11.60 3.05 -17.12
CA ILE A 71 12.15 2.79 -15.78
C ILE A 71 11.89 1.35 -15.32
N SER A 72 12.79 0.84 -14.49
CA SER A 72 12.64 -0.44 -13.82
C SER A 72 11.53 -0.42 -12.76
N ILE A 73 11.06 -1.61 -12.38
CA ILE A 73 10.09 -1.76 -11.28
C ILE A 73 10.68 -1.27 -9.95
N ASP A 74 11.97 -1.43 -9.72
CA ASP A 74 12.60 -0.96 -8.48
C ASP A 74 12.68 0.57 -8.44
N GLU A 75 13.04 1.23 -9.54
CA GLU A 75 12.99 2.70 -9.64
C GLU A 75 11.57 3.23 -9.41
N ALA A 76 10.57 2.58 -9.99
CA ALA A 76 9.16 2.92 -9.76
C ALA A 76 8.77 2.75 -8.28
N ARG A 77 9.24 1.69 -7.62
CA ARG A 77 9.02 1.45 -6.19
C ARG A 77 9.62 2.57 -5.34
N GLN A 78 10.85 2.98 -5.62
CA GLN A 78 11.52 4.08 -4.89
C GLN A 78 10.76 5.40 -5.07
N LYS A 79 10.24 5.68 -6.27
CA LYS A 79 9.37 6.85 -6.50
C LYS A 79 8.08 6.78 -5.68
N ALA A 80 7.42 5.63 -5.62
CA ALA A 80 6.22 5.44 -4.80
C ALA A 80 6.49 5.61 -3.29
N ILE A 81 7.60 5.07 -2.78
CA ILE A 81 8.01 5.25 -1.37
C ILE A 81 8.21 6.74 -1.06
N ARG A 82 8.94 7.45 -1.92
CA ARG A 82 9.18 8.88 -1.75
C ARG A 82 7.88 9.68 -1.81
N PHE A 83 6.99 9.37 -2.76
CA PHE A 83 5.68 10.00 -2.88
C PHE A 83 4.88 9.93 -1.57
N LEU A 84 4.82 8.75 -0.94
CA LEU A 84 4.14 8.55 0.34
C LEU A 84 4.81 9.30 1.49
N LYS A 85 6.14 9.26 1.55
CA LYS A 85 6.91 9.98 2.58
C LYS A 85 6.68 11.49 2.52
N ASP A 86 6.70 12.06 1.32
CA ASP A 86 6.48 13.49 1.08
C ASP A 86 5.02 13.93 1.37
N ARG A 87 4.11 12.98 1.66
CA ARG A 87 2.68 13.19 1.95
C ARG A 87 2.27 12.74 3.35
N ASP A 88 3.24 12.63 4.26
CA ASP A 88 3.04 12.34 5.68
C ASP A 88 2.44 10.94 5.98
N PHE A 89 2.71 9.92 5.17
CA PHE A 89 2.33 8.52 5.49
C PHE A 89 3.33 7.80 6.41
N GLY A 90 4.43 8.47 6.81
CA GLY A 90 5.44 7.87 7.68
C GLY A 90 6.25 6.77 6.99
N GLU A 91 6.75 5.83 7.79
CA GLU A 91 7.48 4.66 7.28
C GLU A 91 6.50 3.62 6.71
N MET A 92 6.74 3.23 5.46
CA MET A 92 5.90 2.29 4.73
C MET A 92 6.77 1.16 4.17
N ARG A 93 6.35 -0.09 4.36
CA ARG A 93 6.99 -1.27 3.79
C ARG A 93 6.24 -1.70 2.54
N SER A 94 6.95 -1.77 1.40
CA SER A 94 6.41 -2.39 0.19
C SER A 94 6.22 -3.89 0.43
N THR A 95 5.05 -4.41 0.11
CA THR A 95 4.75 -5.85 0.19
C THR A 95 4.81 -6.45 -1.20
N TYR A 96 3.70 -6.45 -1.93
CA TYR A 96 3.58 -6.97 -3.29
C TYR A 96 3.26 -5.89 -4.29
N TYR A 97 3.53 -6.17 -5.56
CA TYR A 97 3.15 -5.31 -6.67
C TYR A 97 2.42 -6.10 -7.75
N MET A 98 1.69 -5.37 -8.57
CA MET A 98 1.05 -5.87 -9.77
C MET A 98 1.35 -4.93 -10.94
N GLN A 99 1.98 -5.45 -11.97
CA GLN A 99 2.21 -4.78 -13.23
C GLN A 99 1.04 -5.04 -14.17
N GLN A 100 0.53 -3.99 -14.79
CA GLN A 100 -0.48 -4.09 -15.84
C GLN A 100 -0.13 -3.07 -16.93
N GLN A 101 0.10 -3.58 -18.15
CA GLN A 101 0.60 -2.77 -19.26
C GLN A 101 1.89 -2.03 -18.83
N ASN A 102 1.95 -0.72 -19.04
CA ASN A 102 3.07 0.15 -18.66
C ASN A 102 2.82 0.87 -17.33
N THR A 103 2.07 0.25 -16.43
CA THR A 103 1.87 0.71 -15.05
C THR A 103 2.22 -0.38 -14.05
N VAL A 104 2.62 0.03 -12.85
CA VAL A 104 2.80 -0.87 -11.71
C VAL A 104 2.09 -0.30 -10.49
N THR A 105 1.29 -1.13 -9.83
CA THR A 105 0.66 -0.81 -8.56
C THR A 105 1.37 -1.53 -7.43
N PHE A 106 1.92 -0.77 -6.50
CA PHE A 106 2.56 -1.27 -5.28
C PHE A 106 1.59 -1.26 -4.12
N ASN A 107 1.61 -2.31 -3.30
CA ASN A 107 0.95 -2.35 -2.01
C ASN A 107 1.97 -2.01 -0.93
N PHE A 108 1.59 -1.13 -0.02
CA PHE A 108 2.37 -0.72 1.13
C PHE A 108 1.58 -0.94 2.40
N ALA A 109 2.27 -1.28 3.48
CA ALA A 109 1.74 -1.33 4.83
C ALA A 109 2.54 -0.37 5.72
N ALA A 110 1.87 0.32 6.65
CA ALA A 110 2.54 1.15 7.63
C ALA A 110 3.47 0.33 8.53
N VAL A 111 4.52 0.96 9.05
CA VAL A 111 5.46 0.33 9.98
C VAL A 111 5.40 1.07 11.32
N GLN A 112 5.30 0.30 12.42
CA GLN A 112 5.42 0.81 13.77
C GLN A 112 6.42 -0.06 14.54
N ASP A 113 7.48 0.54 15.08
CA ASP A 113 8.49 -0.16 15.89
C ASP A 113 9.08 -1.40 15.18
N GLY A 114 9.23 -1.32 13.85
CA GLY A 114 9.70 -2.43 13.00
C GLY A 114 8.63 -3.46 12.59
N VAL A 115 7.42 -3.39 13.16
CA VAL A 115 6.27 -4.26 12.86
C VAL A 115 5.50 -3.75 11.63
N THR A 116 5.26 -4.62 10.66
CA THR A 116 4.41 -4.33 9.50
C THR A 116 2.93 -4.35 9.90
N LEU A 117 2.18 -3.29 9.66
CA LEU A 117 0.76 -3.18 10.01
C LEU A 117 -0.13 -3.43 8.78
N TYR A 118 -0.52 -4.68 8.55
CA TYR A 118 -1.39 -5.04 7.42
C TYR A 118 -2.82 -4.46 7.46
N PRO A 119 -3.37 -3.98 8.58
CA PRO A 119 -4.60 -3.18 8.55
C PRO A 119 -4.43 -1.81 7.87
N ASP A 120 -3.20 -1.28 7.84
CA ASP A 120 -2.89 0.10 7.46
C ASP A 120 -2.32 0.17 6.04
N LEU A 121 -3.11 -0.32 5.08
CA LEU A 121 -2.67 -0.44 3.70
C LEU A 121 -2.83 0.85 2.90
N VAL A 122 -1.85 1.09 2.04
CA VAL A 122 -1.90 2.10 0.97
C VAL A 122 -1.45 1.45 -0.33
N LYS A 123 -2.12 1.79 -1.44
CA LYS A 123 -1.69 1.40 -2.78
C LYS A 123 -1.24 2.63 -3.56
N VAL A 124 -0.21 2.49 -4.38
CA VAL A 124 0.31 3.55 -5.25
C VAL A 124 0.56 2.98 -6.63
N THR A 125 0.02 3.64 -7.66
CA THR A 125 0.20 3.27 -9.06
C THR A 125 1.14 4.24 -9.75
N VAL A 126 2.19 3.69 -10.37
CA VAL A 126 3.26 4.43 -11.03
C VAL A 126 3.25 4.10 -12.52
N ALA A 127 3.38 5.12 -13.36
CA ALA A 127 3.57 4.96 -14.79
C ALA A 127 5.04 4.62 -15.11
N LEU A 128 5.29 3.58 -15.88
CA LEU A 128 6.64 3.05 -16.14
C LEU A 128 7.42 3.79 -17.23
N ASP A 129 6.77 4.69 -17.97
CA ASP A 129 7.38 5.52 -19.02
C ASP A 129 8.17 6.71 -18.47
N ASN A 130 7.75 7.27 -17.32
CA ASN A 130 8.39 8.43 -16.71
C ASN A 130 8.46 8.37 -15.17
N GLY A 131 7.80 7.39 -14.54
CA GLY A 131 7.74 7.22 -13.09
C GLY A 131 6.82 8.17 -12.34
N GLU A 132 5.94 8.88 -13.04
CA GLU A 132 4.90 9.70 -12.42
C GLU A 132 3.93 8.82 -11.60
N VAL A 133 3.57 9.30 -10.41
CA VAL A 133 2.50 8.67 -9.62
C VAL A 133 1.14 9.08 -10.16
N ILE A 134 0.46 8.15 -10.80
CA ILE A 134 -0.83 8.37 -11.46
C ILE A 134 -2.02 7.80 -10.67
N GLY A 135 -1.77 7.10 -9.56
CA GLY A 135 -2.85 6.57 -8.73
C GLY A 135 -2.45 6.37 -7.28
N ALA A 136 -3.43 6.51 -6.38
CA ALA A 136 -3.28 6.15 -4.97
C ALA A 136 -4.62 5.69 -4.39
N GLU A 137 -4.59 4.73 -3.47
CA GLU A 137 -5.74 4.29 -2.68
C GLU A 137 -5.29 4.17 -1.22
N THR A 138 -5.88 4.98 -0.35
CA THR A 138 -5.43 5.16 1.04
C THR A 138 -6.50 4.77 2.06
N THR A 139 -7.67 4.31 1.60
CA THR A 139 -8.82 4.00 2.45
C THR A 139 -8.47 3.06 3.61
N GLY A 140 -7.64 2.04 3.38
CA GLY A 140 -7.19 1.11 4.43
C GLY A 140 -6.47 1.84 5.57
N TYR A 141 -5.47 2.65 5.22
CA TYR A 141 -4.77 3.52 6.17
C TYR A 141 -5.72 4.50 6.87
N LEU A 142 -6.57 5.23 6.13
CA LEU A 142 -7.46 6.24 6.72
C LEU A 142 -8.49 5.66 7.70
N MET A 143 -8.87 4.40 7.54
CA MET A 143 -9.86 3.73 8.39
C MET A 143 -9.24 3.00 9.58
N SER A 144 -8.00 2.54 9.45
CA SER A 144 -7.37 1.67 10.45
C SER A 144 -6.28 2.35 11.26
N HIS A 145 -5.58 3.33 10.66
CA HIS A 145 -4.31 3.82 11.19
C HIS A 145 -4.46 4.55 12.52
N ARG A 146 -3.74 4.04 13.51
CA ARG A 146 -3.63 4.54 14.88
C ARG A 146 -2.33 4.00 15.49
N GLN A 147 -1.85 4.64 16.55
CA GLN A 147 -0.79 4.04 17.37
C GLN A 147 -1.33 2.76 18.02
N ARG A 148 -0.64 1.63 17.83
CA ARG A 148 -0.94 0.37 18.52
C ARG A 148 -0.13 0.24 19.80
N GLN A 149 -0.76 -0.34 20.82
CA GLN A 149 -0.06 -0.93 21.95
C GLN A 149 0.21 -2.39 21.59
N LEU A 150 1.45 -2.69 21.20
CA LEU A 150 1.85 -4.03 20.77
C LEU A 150 2.16 -4.91 22.00
N PRO A 151 1.80 -6.20 22.01
CA PRO A 151 2.15 -7.12 23.10
C PRO A 151 3.67 -7.21 23.30
N GLU A 152 4.13 -7.10 24.55
CA GLU A 152 5.55 -7.24 24.90
C GLU A 152 5.95 -8.68 25.22
N ASN A 153 5.02 -9.46 25.79
CA ASN A 153 5.27 -10.86 26.12
C ASN A 153 5.06 -11.75 24.89
N ILE A 154 6.09 -11.81 24.05
CA ILE A 154 6.10 -12.62 22.83
C ILE A 154 7.13 -13.75 22.92
N ILE A 155 6.83 -14.86 22.25
CA ILE A 155 7.79 -15.93 22.01
C ILE A 155 8.88 -15.44 21.03
N SER A 156 10.03 -16.09 21.04
CA SER A 156 11.09 -15.84 20.06
C SER A 156 10.69 -16.25 18.64
N GLN A 157 11.31 -15.64 17.64
CA GLN A 157 11.14 -16.02 16.23
C GLN A 157 11.49 -17.50 16.00
N GLU A 158 12.50 -18.03 16.70
CA GLU A 158 12.90 -19.44 16.63
C GLU A 158 11.82 -20.37 17.17
N GLN A 159 11.20 -20.01 18.31
CA GLN A 159 10.07 -20.76 18.86
C GLN A 159 8.87 -20.75 17.92
N ALA A 160 8.54 -19.60 17.32
CA ALA A 160 7.48 -19.49 16.34
C ALA A 160 7.78 -20.33 15.09
N ARG A 161 9.01 -20.26 14.57
CA ARG A 161 9.45 -21.05 13.41
C ARG A 161 9.36 -22.56 13.69
N ALA A 162 9.63 -23.00 14.92
CA ALA A 162 9.58 -24.40 15.30
C ALA A 162 8.16 -25.00 15.29
N THR A 163 7.10 -24.19 15.30
CA THR A 163 5.72 -24.68 15.19
C THR A 163 5.28 -24.96 13.76
N ILE A 164 6.04 -24.46 12.76
CA ILE A 164 5.73 -24.63 11.35
C ILE A 164 6.03 -26.07 10.91
N ASN A 165 5.19 -26.61 10.02
CA ASN A 165 5.36 -27.95 9.46
C ASN A 165 6.79 -28.14 8.89
N PRO A 166 7.56 -29.14 9.37
CA PRO A 166 8.97 -29.31 9.02
C PRO A 166 9.20 -29.69 7.55
N ARG A 167 8.14 -30.00 6.79
CA ARG A 167 8.23 -30.23 5.34
C ARG A 167 8.40 -28.93 4.53
N LEU A 168 8.15 -27.77 5.13
CA LEU A 168 8.31 -26.48 4.47
C LEU A 168 9.75 -25.99 4.57
N GLU A 169 10.28 -25.52 3.44
CA GLU A 169 11.50 -24.72 3.43
C GLU A 169 11.13 -23.28 3.83
N VAL A 170 11.45 -22.92 5.07
CA VAL A 170 11.01 -21.64 5.67
C VAL A 170 12.13 -20.62 5.71
N THR A 171 11.81 -19.39 5.29
CA THR A 171 12.65 -18.18 5.38
C THR A 171 11.86 -17.01 5.99
N GLY A 172 12.55 -15.94 6.41
CA GLY A 172 11.93 -14.77 7.01
C GLY A 172 11.63 -14.92 8.51
N GLY A 173 10.51 -14.35 8.96
CA GLY A 173 10.12 -14.28 10.38
C GLY A 173 10.10 -12.85 10.93
N GLY A 174 9.68 -11.86 10.13
CA GLY A 174 9.47 -10.50 10.61
C GLY A 174 8.17 -10.39 11.40
N LEU A 175 8.12 -9.48 12.38
CA LEU A 175 6.88 -9.20 13.10
C LEU A 175 5.90 -8.43 12.20
N THR A 176 4.65 -8.88 12.21
CA THR A 176 3.54 -8.29 11.46
C THR A 176 2.27 -8.32 12.29
N LEU A 177 1.46 -7.27 12.17
CA LEU A 177 0.12 -7.21 12.75
C LEU A 177 -0.88 -7.50 11.64
N ILE A 178 -1.67 -8.56 11.78
CA ILE A 178 -2.68 -8.95 10.80
C ILE A 178 -4.10 -8.76 11.36
N PRO A 179 -5.08 -8.38 10.51
CA PRO A 179 -6.48 -8.48 10.89
C PRO A 179 -6.92 -9.94 10.90
N VAL A 180 -7.61 -10.37 11.96
CA VAL A 180 -8.21 -11.73 12.08
C VAL A 180 -9.73 -11.69 12.24
N GLY A 181 -10.31 -10.49 12.22
CA GLY A 181 -11.75 -10.25 12.32
C GLY A 181 -12.08 -8.80 11.97
N ALA A 182 -13.33 -8.39 12.19
CA ALA A 182 -13.78 -7.02 11.85
C ALA A 182 -13.09 -5.92 12.68
N SER A 183 -12.62 -6.26 13.89
CA SER A 183 -11.96 -5.32 14.81
C SER A 183 -10.76 -5.94 15.54
N ASP A 184 -10.49 -7.21 15.27
CA ASP A 184 -9.46 -7.97 15.95
C ASP A 184 -8.18 -8.00 15.11
N GLU A 185 -7.07 -7.62 15.75
CA GLU A 185 -5.73 -7.63 15.21
C GLU A 185 -4.87 -8.61 16.02
N LYS A 186 -3.96 -9.34 15.38
CA LYS A 186 -3.02 -10.25 16.04
C LYS A 186 -1.59 -9.93 15.64
N LEU A 187 -0.71 -9.85 16.63
CA LEU A 187 0.73 -9.78 16.40
C LEU A 187 1.23 -11.17 16.06
N THR A 188 1.93 -11.28 14.93
CA THR A 188 2.38 -12.54 14.36
C THR A 188 3.80 -12.41 13.85
N TYR A 189 4.49 -13.53 13.70
CA TYR A 189 5.65 -13.66 12.85
C TYR A 189 5.20 -14.11 11.46
N GLU A 190 5.60 -13.37 10.43
CA GLU A 190 5.38 -13.74 9.03
C GLU A 190 6.57 -14.50 8.48
N PHE A 191 6.30 -15.72 8.03
CA PHE A 191 7.28 -16.59 7.39
C PHE A 191 6.89 -16.88 5.95
N ARG A 192 7.89 -16.96 5.07
CA ARG A 192 7.71 -17.45 3.70
C ARG A 192 8.14 -18.92 3.66
N GLY A 193 7.19 -19.80 3.39
CA GLY A 193 7.39 -21.25 3.32
C GLY A 193 7.22 -21.78 1.90
N LYS A 194 8.10 -22.68 1.46
CA LYS A 194 8.00 -23.37 0.16
C LYS A 194 7.75 -24.86 0.35
N LEU A 195 6.79 -25.42 -0.39
CA LEU A 195 6.50 -26.86 -0.44
C LEU A 195 6.34 -27.30 -1.90
N GLY A 196 7.38 -27.96 -2.43
CA GLY A 196 7.45 -28.25 -3.86
C GLY A 196 7.60 -26.96 -4.66
N GLU A 197 6.72 -26.71 -5.62
CA GLU A 197 6.70 -25.46 -6.41
C GLU A 197 5.84 -24.36 -5.76
N GLU A 198 5.08 -24.71 -4.72
CA GLU A 198 4.12 -23.82 -4.09
C GLU A 198 4.76 -22.99 -2.98
N THR A 199 4.42 -21.71 -2.93
CA THR A 199 4.90 -20.77 -1.91
C THR A 199 3.75 -20.27 -1.05
N TYR A 200 3.98 -20.13 0.25
CA TYR A 200 3.00 -19.71 1.24
C TYR A 200 3.57 -18.59 2.13
N LEU A 201 2.69 -17.71 2.58
CA LEU A 201 2.90 -16.87 3.76
C LEU A 201 2.23 -17.55 4.95
N ILE A 202 2.96 -17.68 6.04
CA ILE A 202 2.51 -18.37 7.24
C ILE A 202 2.62 -17.37 8.39
N TYR A 203 1.51 -17.13 9.07
CA TYR A 203 1.41 -16.17 10.17
C TYR A 203 1.28 -16.94 11.47
N ILE A 204 2.34 -16.89 12.29
CA ILE A 204 2.38 -17.56 13.59
C ILE A 204 2.20 -16.52 14.70
N ASN A 205 1.19 -16.69 15.55
CA ASN A 205 0.90 -15.83 16.69
C ASN A 205 2.14 -15.63 17.57
N ALA A 206 2.51 -14.37 17.77
CA ALA A 206 3.72 -14.02 18.51
C ALA A 206 3.57 -14.25 20.03
N GLU A 207 2.36 -14.35 20.58
CA GLU A 207 2.15 -14.58 22.02
C GLU A 207 2.15 -16.07 22.38
N ASN A 208 1.67 -16.95 21.48
CA ASN A 208 1.42 -18.37 21.82
C ASN A 208 1.87 -19.40 20.77
N GLY A 209 2.40 -18.99 19.62
CA GLY A 209 2.93 -19.91 18.60
C GLY A 209 1.89 -20.61 17.74
N ARG A 210 0.60 -20.30 17.89
CA ARG A 210 -0.48 -20.84 17.08
C ARG A 210 -0.45 -20.24 15.66
N GLU A 211 -0.70 -21.06 14.65
CA GLU A 211 -0.93 -20.57 13.30
C GLU A 211 -2.25 -19.78 13.25
N GLU A 212 -2.20 -18.51 12.84
CA GLU A 212 -3.38 -17.64 12.72
C GLU A 212 -3.88 -17.56 11.28
N ASN A 213 -2.98 -17.66 10.29
CA ASN A 213 -3.37 -17.62 8.89
C ASN A 213 -2.28 -18.24 8.00
N VAL A 214 -2.68 -18.78 6.86
CA VAL A 214 -1.79 -19.25 5.79
C VAL A 214 -2.36 -18.78 4.46
N LEU A 215 -1.56 -18.05 3.69
CA LEU A 215 -1.94 -17.55 2.37
C LEU A 215 -1.04 -18.19 1.31
N LYS A 216 -1.63 -18.66 0.21
CA LYS A 216 -0.87 -19.13 -0.95
C LYS A 216 -0.42 -17.93 -1.78
N LEU A 217 0.87 -17.88 -2.13
CA LEU A 217 1.40 -16.91 -3.07
C LEU A 217 1.30 -17.45 -4.50
N ILE A 218 0.65 -16.67 -5.37
CA ILE A 218 0.61 -16.91 -6.80
C ILE A 218 1.53 -15.88 -7.45
N GLU A 219 2.72 -16.33 -7.84
CA GLU A 219 3.71 -15.50 -8.53
C GLU A 219 3.52 -15.63 -10.03
N THR A 220 3.38 -14.49 -10.69
CA THR A 220 3.29 -14.39 -12.15
C THR A 220 4.35 -13.40 -12.64
N GLU A 221 4.61 -13.39 -13.95
CA GLU A 221 5.47 -12.37 -14.57
C GLU A 221 4.97 -10.94 -14.30
N ASN A 222 3.66 -10.79 -14.07
CA ASN A 222 2.99 -9.51 -13.84
C ASN A 222 2.81 -9.17 -12.35
N GLY A 223 3.42 -9.92 -11.43
CA GLY A 223 3.37 -9.65 -9.99
C GLY A 223 2.79 -10.79 -9.15
N THR A 224 2.52 -10.49 -7.88
CA THR A 224 2.16 -11.49 -6.87
C THR A 224 0.75 -11.28 -6.33
N LEU A 225 -0.01 -12.37 -6.23
CA LEU A 225 -1.31 -12.43 -5.58
C LEU A 225 -1.25 -13.34 -4.34
N THR A 226 -2.13 -13.09 -3.38
CA THR A 226 -2.37 -13.95 -2.22
C THR A 226 -3.76 -14.55 -2.32
N MET A 227 -3.91 -15.85 -2.04
CA MET A 227 -5.20 -16.55 -1.97
C MET A 227 -5.34 -17.32 -0.66
#